data_AF-A0A1Y3W8E4-F1
#
_entry.id   AF-A0A1Y3W8E4-F1
#
_cell.length_a   1.000
_cell.length_b   1.000
_cell.length_c   1.000
_cell.angle_alpha   90.00
_cell.angle_beta   90.00
_cell.angle_gamma   90.00
#
_symmetry.space_group_name_H-M   'P 1'
#
loop_
_entity.id
_entity.type
_entity.pdbx_description
1 polymer ?
#
loop_
_entity_poly.entity_id
_entity_poly.type
_entity_poly.pdbx_seq_one_letter_code
_entity_poly.pdbx_strand_id
1 'polypeptide(L)'
;MMKKIFLYKLLEDQETELIGRFDTLKEAQEKVIEFTEEDEDTTVFDFYTDEQEYEGITERVRSYADACNVLGIEPMNEQSMKAQGFRQDEIARRKLETITEALNEGCKMDINDTDVRKYYPYFEIHEDANGKGIAKLAFADTDSAATITHASITQRLCFHDRDTARYAGNAFTELYEQILIEKI
;
A
#
# COMPACT_ATOMS: atom_id res chain seq x y z
N MET A 1 3.55 0.88 -22.14
CA MET A 1 4.22 2.00 -21.46
C MET A 1 3.45 3.28 -21.74
N MET A 2 3.11 3.99 -20.68
CA MET A 2 2.46 5.30 -20.75
C MET A 2 3.52 6.37 -20.47
N LYS A 3 3.34 7.58 -21.01
CA LYS A 3 4.21 8.70 -20.66
C LYS A 3 3.68 9.36 -19.39
N LYS A 4 4.58 9.64 -18.45
CA LYS A 4 4.31 10.35 -17.21
C LYS A 4 5.30 11.49 -17.05
N ILE A 5 4.88 12.54 -16.35
CA ILE A 5 5.74 13.66 -15.97
C ILE A 5 6.26 13.39 -14.57
N PHE A 6 7.56 13.20 -14.46
CA PHE A 6 8.25 12.98 -13.20
C PHE A 6 8.65 14.34 -12.64
N LEU A 7 8.24 14.63 -11.40
CA LEU A 7 8.63 15.84 -10.68
C LEU A 7 9.73 15.49 -9.69
N TYR A 8 10.85 16.18 -9.79
CA TYR A 8 11.97 16.02 -8.88
C TYR A 8 12.20 17.29 -8.08
N LYS A 9 12.61 17.15 -6.82
CA LYS A 9 13.17 18.23 -5.99
C LYS A 9 14.69 18.09 -5.98
N LEU A 10 15.38 19.20 -6.18
CA LEU A 10 16.83 19.36 -6.06
C LEU A 10 17.15 19.57 -4.58
N LEU A 11 18.05 18.76 -4.04
CA LEU A 11 18.55 18.89 -2.68
C LEU A 11 19.87 19.68 -2.66
N GLU A 12 20.26 20.23 -1.51
CA GLU A 12 21.46 21.05 -1.34
C GLU A 12 22.75 20.36 -1.85
N ASP A 13 22.82 19.03 -1.75
CA ASP A 13 23.96 18.21 -2.15
C ASP A 13 23.95 17.78 -3.63
N GLN A 14 23.13 18.41 -4.49
CA GLN A 14 22.88 18.02 -5.89
C GLN A 14 22.25 16.63 -6.08
N GLU A 15 21.80 15.99 -5.00
CA GLU A 15 20.94 14.82 -5.06
C GLU A 15 19.52 15.23 -5.47
N THR A 16 18.76 14.28 -6.02
CA THR A 16 17.39 14.50 -6.44
C THR A 16 16.43 13.55 -5.74
N GLU A 17 15.33 14.11 -5.26
CA GLU A 17 14.23 13.35 -4.67
C GLU A 17 13.07 13.31 -5.67
N LEU A 18 12.52 12.12 -5.94
CA LEU A 18 11.31 12.00 -6.72
C LEU A 18 10.10 12.38 -5.87
N ILE A 19 9.44 13.48 -6.22
CA ILE A 19 8.25 13.97 -5.53
C ILE A 19 7.00 13.23 -6.01
N GLY A 20 6.90 12.94 -7.30
CA GLY A 20 5.73 12.25 -7.84
C GLY A 20 5.77 12.05 -9.35
N ARG A 21 4.78 11.28 -9.83
CA ARG A 21 4.56 10.96 -11.24
C ARG A 21 3.15 11.42 -11.62
N PHE A 22 3.05 12.32 -12.59
CA PHE A 22 1.80 13.00 -12.94
C PHE A 22 1.39 12.72 -14.39
N ASP A 23 0.09 12.79 -14.67
CA ASP A 23 -0.42 12.63 -16.04
C ASP A 23 -0.24 13.91 -16.86
N THR A 24 -0.23 15.07 -16.20
CA THR A 24 -0.09 16.37 -16.87
C THR A 24 0.90 17.29 -16.18
N LEU A 25 1.46 18.24 -16.95
CA LEU A 25 2.39 19.24 -16.42
C LEU A 25 1.70 20.15 -15.39
N LYS A 26 0.39 20.39 -15.58
CA LYS A 26 -0.42 21.20 -14.68
C LYS A 26 -0.47 20.59 -13.28
N GLU A 27 -0.71 19.27 -13.17
CA GLU A 27 -0.73 18.56 -11.88
C GLU A 27 0.62 18.63 -11.17
N ALA A 28 1.71 18.46 -11.92
CA ALA A 28 3.06 18.60 -11.37
C ALA A 28 3.32 20.03 -10.86
N GLN A 29 2.88 21.05 -11.60
CA GLN A 29 3.01 22.46 -11.19
C GLN A 29 2.16 22.80 -9.96
N GLU A 30 0.94 22.28 -9.86
CA GLU A 30 0.10 22.44 -8.66
C GLU A 30 0.79 21.87 -7.43
N LYS A 31 1.45 20.70 -7.56
CA LYS A 31 2.22 20.12 -6.46
C LYS A 31 3.41 21.00 -6.05
N VAL A 32 4.12 21.62 -7.00
CA VAL A 32 5.20 22.57 -6.69
C VAL A 32 4.65 23.77 -5.90
N ILE A 33 3.50 24.31 -6.29
CA ILE A 33 2.86 25.43 -5.58
C ILE A 33 2.57 25.05 -4.13
N GLU A 34 1.97 23.88 -3.88
CA GLU A 34 1.72 23.38 -2.52
C GLU A 34 3.02 23.35 -1.68
N PHE A 35 4.12 22.80 -2.21
CA PHE A 35 5.40 22.77 -1.49
C PHE A 35 5.95 24.16 -1.17
N THR A 36 5.84 25.11 -2.10
CA THR A 36 6.33 26.49 -1.88
C THR A 36 5.44 27.31 -0.94
N GLU A 37 4.19 26.89 -0.73
CA GLU A 37 3.28 27.51 0.24
C GLU A 37 3.49 26.94 1.66
N GLU A 38 3.89 25.67 1.77
CA GLU A 38 4.15 24.99 3.04
C GLU A 38 5.53 25.33 3.65
N ASP A 39 6.53 25.59 2.82
CA ASP A 39 7.92 25.83 3.22
C ASP A 39 8.49 27.10 2.55
N GLU A 40 8.70 28.15 3.34
CA GLU A 40 9.20 29.46 2.87
C GLU A 40 10.62 29.40 2.27
N ASP A 41 11.42 28.40 2.63
CA ASP A 41 12.77 28.21 2.11
C ASP A 41 12.78 27.44 0.77
N THR A 42 11.67 26.79 0.42
CA THR A 42 11.51 26.05 -0.84
C THR A 42 10.93 26.96 -1.93
N THR A 43 11.58 26.99 -3.10
CA THR A 43 11.18 27.79 -4.25
C THR A 43 10.85 26.94 -5.47
N VAL A 44 10.17 27.53 -6.46
CA VAL A 44 9.88 26.86 -7.75
C VAL A 44 11.14 26.42 -8.51
N PHE A 45 12.30 27.01 -8.22
CA PHE A 45 13.57 26.67 -8.88
C PHE A 45 14.23 25.42 -8.30
N ASP A 46 13.77 24.96 -7.14
CA ASP A 46 14.23 23.73 -6.51
C ASP A 46 13.58 22.51 -7.15
N PHE A 47 12.76 22.69 -8.18
CA PHE A 47 12.07 21.60 -8.87
C PHE A 47 12.33 21.60 -10.36
N TYR A 48 12.33 20.40 -10.94
CA TYR A 48 12.29 20.22 -12.37
C TYR A 48 11.41 19.03 -12.76
N THR A 49 10.92 19.06 -13.99
CA THR A 49 10.09 18.00 -14.55
C THR A 49 10.79 17.30 -15.70
N ASP A 50 10.62 15.99 -15.81
CA ASP A 50 11.11 15.19 -16.92
C ASP A 50 10.01 14.24 -17.42
N GLU A 51 9.82 14.16 -18.75
CA GLU A 51 8.83 13.27 -19.36
C GLU A 51 9.48 11.92 -19.65
N GLN A 52 9.02 10.88 -18.98
CA GLN A 52 9.59 9.53 -19.12
C GLN A 52 8.52 8.50 -19.45
N GLU A 53 8.94 7.44 -20.15
CA GLU A 53 8.11 6.25 -20.28
C GLU A 53 8.03 5.54 -18.94
N TYR A 54 6.82 5.17 -18.55
CA TYR A 54 6.53 4.52 -17.28
C TYR A 54 5.68 3.27 -17.51
N GLU A 55 6.12 2.20 -16.86
CA GLU A 55 5.34 0.97 -16.69
C GLU A 55 4.67 1.00 -15.31
N GLY A 56 3.35 0.84 -15.31
CA GLY A 56 2.54 0.94 -14.09
C GLY A 56 3.01 -0.03 -13.03
N ILE A 57 3.02 0.39 -11.75
CA ILE A 57 3.43 -0.49 -10.66
C ILE A 57 2.62 -1.79 -10.58
N THR A 58 1.34 -1.73 -10.95
CA THR A 58 0.45 -2.90 -11.02
C THR A 58 0.81 -3.85 -12.18
N GLU A 59 1.44 -3.36 -13.24
CA GLU A 59 1.95 -4.21 -14.32
C GLU A 59 3.23 -4.92 -13.89
N ARG A 60 4.07 -4.25 -13.09
CA ARG A 60 5.34 -4.77 -12.55
C ARG A 60 5.15 -5.72 -11.38
N VAL A 61 4.19 -5.49 -10.48
CA VAL A 61 3.98 -6.29 -9.27
C VAL A 61 2.75 -7.18 -9.43
N ARG A 62 2.96 -8.41 -9.91
CA ARG A 62 1.89 -9.43 -10.07
C ARG A 62 2.02 -10.59 -9.10
N SER A 63 3.17 -10.72 -8.45
CA SER A 63 3.47 -11.75 -7.47
C SER A 63 4.30 -11.18 -6.33
N TYR A 64 4.42 -11.95 -5.24
CA TYR A 64 5.33 -11.62 -4.14
C TYR A 64 6.80 -11.53 -4.60
N ALA A 65 7.21 -12.39 -5.54
CA ALA A 65 8.56 -12.36 -6.09
C ALA A 65 8.81 -11.06 -6.89
N ASP A 66 7.82 -10.60 -7.65
CA ASP A 66 7.92 -9.33 -8.37
C ASP A 66 8.03 -8.15 -7.41
N ALA A 67 7.26 -8.15 -6.31
CA ALA A 67 7.38 -7.14 -5.26
C ALA A 67 8.80 -7.10 -4.67
N CYS A 68 9.39 -8.28 -4.39
CA CYS A 68 10.76 -8.38 -3.91
C CYS A 68 11.77 -7.81 -4.92
N ASN A 69 11.60 -8.13 -6.20
CA ASN A 69 12.45 -7.62 -7.28
C ASN A 69 12.36 -6.10 -7.42
N VAL A 70 11.14 -5.54 -7.36
CA VAL A 70 10.92 -4.07 -7.42
C VAL A 70 11.57 -3.36 -6.25
N LEU A 71 11.53 -3.95 -5.05
CA LEU A 71 12.16 -3.39 -3.85
C LEU A 71 13.66 -3.70 -3.74
N GLY A 72 14.20 -4.56 -4.61
CA GLY A 72 15.60 -5.01 -4.53
C GLY A 72 15.92 -5.83 -3.28
N ILE A 73 14.96 -6.58 -2.75
CA ILE A 73 15.12 -7.42 -1.55
C ILE A 73 15.06 -8.91 -1.89
N GLU A 74 15.70 -9.73 -1.06
CA GLU A 74 15.63 -11.18 -1.17
C GLU A 74 14.28 -11.70 -0.65
N PRO A 75 13.60 -12.61 -1.36
CA PRO A 75 12.37 -13.24 -0.88
C PRO A 75 12.56 -13.99 0.44
N MET A 76 11.54 -13.96 1.30
CA MET A 76 11.57 -14.64 2.59
C MET A 76 11.65 -16.17 2.43
N ASN A 77 12.41 -16.82 3.31
CA ASN A 77 12.47 -18.28 3.37
C ASN A 77 11.28 -18.85 4.17
N GLU A 78 10.19 -19.15 3.48
CA GLU A 78 8.97 -19.69 4.08
C GLU A 78 9.18 -21.00 4.83
N GLN A 79 10.10 -21.87 4.36
CA GLN A 79 10.38 -23.15 5.03
C GLN A 79 11.03 -22.92 6.40
N SER A 80 11.99 -22.00 6.46
CA SER A 80 12.63 -21.60 7.72
C SER A 80 11.62 -20.97 8.68
N MET A 81 10.73 -20.11 8.18
CA MET A 81 9.67 -19.52 9.01
C MET A 81 8.71 -20.58 9.56
N LYS A 82 8.26 -21.53 8.73
CA LYS A 82 7.43 -22.65 9.19
C LYS A 82 8.16 -23.49 10.23
N ALA A 83 9.46 -23.75 10.04
CA ALA A 83 10.28 -24.48 11.01
C ALA A 83 10.44 -23.73 12.36
N GLN A 84 10.38 -22.40 12.33
CA GLN A 84 10.38 -21.54 13.52
C GLN A 84 8.99 -21.39 14.17
N GLY A 85 7.96 -22.05 13.64
CA GLY A 85 6.60 -22.05 14.21
C GLY A 85 5.71 -20.89 13.76
N PHE A 86 6.11 -20.12 12.74
CA PHE A 86 5.22 -19.11 12.15
C PHE A 86 4.00 -19.77 11.51
N ARG A 87 2.82 -19.25 11.81
CA ARG A 87 1.58 -19.69 11.19
C ARG A 87 1.50 -19.22 9.74
N GLN A 88 0.70 -19.92 8.93
CA GLN A 88 0.53 -19.59 7.51
C GLN A 88 0.01 -18.16 7.30
N ASP A 89 -0.87 -17.67 8.16
CA ASP A 89 -1.39 -16.29 8.10
C ASP A 89 -0.33 -15.23 8.44
N GLU A 90 0.63 -15.54 9.31
CA GLU A 90 1.73 -14.62 9.65
C GLU A 90 2.73 -14.48 8.51
N ILE A 91 2.92 -15.55 7.73
CA ILE A 91 3.73 -15.54 6.51
C ILE A 91 2.99 -14.78 5.41
N ALA A 92 1.69 -15.05 5.22
CA ALA A 92 0.86 -14.35 4.24
C ALA A 92 0.78 -12.84 4.52
N ARG A 93 0.64 -12.45 5.79
CA ARG A 93 0.62 -11.05 6.21
C ARG A 93 1.92 -10.33 5.83
N ARG A 94 3.09 -10.93 6.10
CA ARG A 94 4.39 -10.35 5.74
C ARG A 94 4.57 -10.23 4.23
N LYS A 95 4.11 -11.21 3.45
CA LYS A 95 4.12 -11.10 1.98
C LYS A 95 3.27 -9.93 1.50
N LEU A 96 2.07 -9.77 2.08
CA LEU A 96 1.19 -8.65 1.75
C LEU A 96 1.80 -7.31 2.16
N GLU A 97 2.52 -7.22 3.28
CA GLU A 97 3.27 -6.02 3.68
C GLU A 97 4.30 -5.63 2.62
N THR A 98 5.11 -6.58 2.15
CA THR A 98 6.07 -6.35 1.06
C THR A 98 5.38 -5.94 -0.24
N ILE A 99 4.27 -6.59 -0.60
CA ILE A 99 3.49 -6.25 -1.80
C ILE A 99 2.92 -4.84 -1.68
N THR A 100 2.37 -4.47 -0.53
CA THR A 100 1.84 -3.13 -0.28
C THR A 100 2.93 -2.07 -0.36
N GLU A 101 4.12 -2.33 0.19
CA GLU A 101 5.27 -1.43 0.08
C GLU A 101 5.69 -1.22 -1.37
N ALA A 102 5.82 -2.31 -2.14
CA ALA A 102 6.16 -2.24 -3.55
C ALA A 102 5.09 -1.47 -4.36
N LEU A 103 3.81 -1.77 -4.13
CA LEU A 103 2.69 -1.12 -4.81
C LEU A 103 2.55 0.36 -4.47
N ASN A 104 3.00 0.79 -3.28
CA ASN A 104 3.00 2.20 -2.88
C ASN A 104 4.22 2.97 -3.43
N GLU A 105 5.15 2.31 -4.13
CA GLU A 105 6.33 2.94 -4.75
C GLU A 105 7.16 3.83 -3.79
N GLY A 106 7.27 3.45 -2.53
CA GLY A 106 7.99 4.21 -1.51
C GLY A 106 7.17 5.32 -0.82
N CYS A 107 5.90 5.52 -1.20
CA CYS A 107 4.99 6.42 -0.50
C CYS A 107 4.75 5.91 0.93
N LYS A 108 5.39 6.55 1.91
CA LYS A 108 5.16 6.30 3.33
C LYS A 108 3.90 7.05 3.77
N MET A 109 2.82 6.31 3.94
CA MET A 109 1.57 6.86 4.44
C MET A 109 1.73 7.22 5.92
N ASP A 110 1.63 8.51 6.26
CA ASP A 110 1.43 8.90 7.66
C ASP A 110 0.03 8.43 8.08
N ILE A 111 -0.01 7.44 8.96
CA ILE A 111 -1.25 6.85 9.46
C ILE A 111 -2.05 7.84 10.32
N ASN A 112 -1.40 8.87 10.89
CA ASN A 112 -2.00 9.83 11.80
C ASN A 112 -2.57 11.06 11.08
N ASP A 113 -2.16 11.30 9.83
CA ASP A 113 -2.68 12.39 9.01
C ASP A 113 -4.17 12.13 8.71
N THR A 114 -5.07 12.99 9.16
CA THR A 114 -6.51 12.82 8.90
C THR A 114 -6.97 13.43 7.59
N ASP A 115 -6.14 14.26 6.95
CA ASP A 115 -6.46 15.00 5.74
C ASP A 115 -6.14 14.18 4.47
N VAL A 116 -5.20 13.25 4.57
CA VAL A 116 -4.87 12.33 3.46
C VAL A 116 -5.79 11.11 3.47
N ARG A 117 -6.51 10.92 2.35
CA ARG A 117 -7.34 9.74 2.10
C ARG A 117 -6.48 8.48 2.04
N LYS A 118 -6.93 7.43 2.72
CA LYS A 118 -6.26 6.13 2.80
C LYS A 118 -7.20 5.05 2.29
N TYR A 119 -6.75 4.27 1.32
CA TYR A 119 -7.56 3.23 0.71
C TYR A 119 -7.08 1.86 1.15
N TYR A 120 -8.00 0.92 1.34
CA TYR A 120 -7.67 -0.47 1.64
C TYR A 120 -8.66 -1.39 0.91
N PRO A 121 -8.25 -2.61 0.56
CA PRO A 121 -9.16 -3.58 -0.05
C PRO A 121 -10.28 -3.96 0.93
N TYR A 122 -11.52 -3.95 0.43
CA TYR A 122 -12.68 -4.43 1.17
C TYR A 122 -13.16 -5.75 0.56
N PHE A 123 -13.40 -6.74 1.41
CA PHE A 123 -13.83 -8.07 1.01
C PHE A 123 -15.18 -8.41 1.61
N GLU A 124 -16.06 -8.96 0.79
CA GLU A 124 -17.29 -9.60 1.25
C GLU A 124 -17.07 -11.11 1.23
N ILE A 125 -17.19 -11.75 2.40
CA ILE A 125 -16.98 -13.18 2.55
C ILE A 125 -18.35 -13.86 2.43
N HIS A 126 -18.48 -14.74 1.44
CA HIS A 126 -19.68 -15.54 1.20
C HIS A 126 -19.40 -17.00 1.57
N GLU A 127 -20.39 -17.70 2.13
CA GLU A 127 -20.29 -19.15 2.32
C GLU A 127 -20.27 -19.83 0.94
N ASP A 128 -19.29 -20.70 0.69
CA ASP A 128 -19.22 -21.51 -0.52
C ASP A 128 -19.40 -23.01 -0.21
N ALA A 129 -19.59 -23.82 -1.25
CA ALA A 129 -19.82 -25.25 -1.13
C ALA A 129 -18.58 -26.06 -0.69
N ASN A 130 -17.40 -25.44 -0.60
CA ASN A 130 -16.11 -26.11 -0.42
C ASN A 130 -15.55 -26.02 1.01
N GLY A 131 -16.22 -25.33 1.93
CA GLY A 131 -15.88 -25.42 3.35
C GLY A 131 -16.45 -24.30 4.21
N LYS A 132 -16.64 -24.62 5.49
CA LYS A 132 -17.09 -23.67 6.51
C LYS A 132 -15.88 -22.85 6.99
N GLY A 133 -15.66 -21.68 6.42
CA GLY A 133 -14.66 -20.73 6.92
C GLY A 133 -15.25 -19.78 7.97
N ILE A 134 -14.49 -19.46 9.03
CA ILE A 134 -14.86 -18.36 9.94
C ILE A 134 -13.98 -17.16 9.61
N ALA A 135 -14.59 -15.97 9.48
CA ALA A 135 -13.85 -14.73 9.33
C ALA A 135 -13.02 -14.45 10.60
N LYS A 136 -11.70 -14.28 10.45
CA LYS A 136 -10.76 -14.00 11.54
C LYS A 136 -10.94 -12.62 12.17
N LEU A 137 -11.70 -11.74 11.53
CA LEU A 137 -12.06 -10.43 12.07
C LEU A 137 -13.34 -10.58 12.91
N ALA A 138 -13.17 -10.85 14.21
CA ALA A 138 -14.28 -10.92 15.13
C ALA A 138 -14.80 -9.50 15.46
N PHE A 139 -16.04 -9.21 15.08
CA PHE A 139 -16.81 -8.09 15.64
C PHE A 139 -17.68 -8.65 16.76
N ALA A 140 -17.37 -8.30 18.01
CA ALA A 140 -18.16 -8.66 19.17
C ALA A 140 -19.03 -7.46 19.56
N ASP A 141 -20.31 -7.50 19.17
CA ASP A 141 -21.31 -6.55 19.64
C ASP A 141 -22.03 -7.13 20.86
N THR A 142 -22.15 -6.36 21.93
CA THR A 142 -22.89 -6.78 23.13
C THR A 142 -24.00 -5.80 23.40
N ASP A 143 -25.22 -6.19 23.04
CA ASP A 143 -26.41 -5.43 23.38
C ASP A 143 -26.69 -5.62 24.88
N SER A 144 -26.71 -4.53 25.67
CA SER A 144 -26.85 -4.49 27.14
C SER A 144 -25.59 -4.70 28.02
N ALA A 145 -24.40 -4.39 27.54
CA ALA A 145 -23.21 -4.29 28.41
C ALA A 145 -23.24 -2.98 29.25
N ALA A 146 -22.74 -3.03 30.50
CA ALA A 146 -22.64 -1.85 31.37
C ALA A 146 -21.75 -0.72 30.81
N THR A 147 -20.93 -1.03 29.80
CA THR A 147 -20.06 -0.09 29.08
C THR A 147 -19.98 -0.47 27.60
N ILE A 148 -20.04 0.53 26.72
CA ILE A 148 -19.76 0.38 25.28
C ILE A 148 -18.23 0.43 25.09
N THR A 149 -17.65 -0.57 24.44
CA THR A 149 -16.24 -0.55 24.02
C THR A 149 -16.19 -0.40 22.50
N HIS A 150 -15.82 0.79 22.02
CA HIS A 150 -15.46 0.99 20.62
C HIS A 150 -14.04 0.46 20.41
N ALA A 151 -13.89 -0.62 19.65
CA ALA A 151 -12.59 -1.03 19.14
C ALA A 151 -12.31 -0.26 17.85
N SER A 152 -11.47 0.75 17.93
CA SER A 152 -10.89 1.38 16.73
C SER A 152 -10.01 0.34 16.03
N ILE A 153 -10.35 -0.03 14.80
CA ILE A 153 -9.68 -1.10 14.05
C ILE A 153 -8.25 -0.66 13.70
N THR A 154 -7.24 -1.42 14.14
CA THR A 154 -5.82 -1.10 13.97
C THR A 154 -5.16 -1.84 12.79
N GLN A 155 -4.21 -1.14 12.14
CA GLN A 155 -3.24 -1.57 11.10
C GLN A 155 -3.78 -2.32 9.87
N ARG A 156 -4.52 -1.60 9.03
CA ARG A 156 -4.81 -2.02 7.65
C ARG A 156 -3.61 -1.73 6.74
N LEU A 157 -3.41 -2.58 5.75
CA LEU A 157 -2.50 -2.31 4.64
C LEU A 157 -3.16 -1.24 3.75
N CYS A 158 -2.65 -0.02 3.86
CA CYS A 158 -3.21 1.15 3.18
C CYS A 158 -2.43 1.48 1.90
N PHE A 159 -3.16 1.98 0.92
CA PHE A 159 -2.69 2.43 -0.38
C PHE A 159 -3.04 3.90 -0.60
N HIS A 160 -2.19 4.60 -1.35
CA HIS A 160 -2.35 6.03 -1.63
C HIS A 160 -3.53 6.33 -2.57
N ASP A 161 -3.92 5.37 -3.41
CA ASP A 161 -5.06 5.51 -4.31
C ASP A 161 -5.99 4.28 -4.33
N ARG A 162 -7.22 4.52 -4.80
CA ARG A 162 -8.29 3.53 -4.82
C ARG A 162 -8.04 2.41 -5.83
N ASP A 163 -7.43 2.71 -6.97
CA ASP A 163 -7.24 1.74 -8.04
C ASP A 163 -6.14 0.74 -7.67
N THR A 164 -5.07 1.20 -7.04
CA THR A 164 -4.03 0.33 -6.46
C THR A 164 -4.59 -0.53 -5.33
N ALA A 165 -5.42 0.02 -4.44
CA ALA A 165 -6.10 -0.78 -3.42
C ALA A 165 -7.01 -1.86 -4.04
N ARG A 166 -7.79 -1.52 -5.08
CA ARG A 166 -8.65 -2.48 -5.79
C ARG A 166 -7.82 -3.55 -6.49
N TYR A 167 -6.72 -3.16 -7.15
CA TYR A 167 -5.80 -4.09 -7.79
C TYR A 167 -5.20 -5.06 -6.76
N ALA A 168 -4.67 -4.55 -5.65
CA ALA A 168 -4.08 -5.38 -4.60
C ALA A 168 -5.08 -6.43 -4.07
N GLY A 169 -6.32 -5.99 -3.80
CA GLY A 169 -7.38 -6.89 -3.35
C GLY A 169 -7.67 -8.02 -4.32
N ASN A 170 -7.74 -7.71 -5.62
CA ASN A 170 -8.05 -8.68 -6.67
C ASN A 170 -6.87 -9.60 -6.99
N ALA A 171 -5.68 -9.04 -7.21
CA ALA A 171 -4.49 -9.77 -7.64
C ALA A 171 -3.94 -10.71 -6.57
N PHE A 172 -4.10 -10.35 -5.29
CA PHE A 172 -3.55 -11.11 -4.15
C PHE A 172 -4.64 -11.69 -3.26
N THR A 173 -5.83 -11.96 -3.81
CA THR A 173 -7.00 -12.48 -3.09
C THR A 173 -6.65 -13.69 -2.23
N GLU A 174 -5.86 -14.64 -2.73
CA GLU A 174 -5.47 -15.86 -2.00
C GLU A 174 -4.61 -15.57 -0.76
N LEU A 175 -3.77 -14.52 -0.80
CA LEU A 175 -2.99 -14.09 0.37
C LEU A 175 -3.91 -13.39 1.38
N TYR A 176 -4.85 -12.57 0.91
CA TYR A 176 -5.86 -11.95 1.77
C TYR A 176 -6.75 -13.00 2.43
N GLU A 177 -7.17 -14.03 1.72
CA GLU A 177 -7.95 -15.15 2.25
C GLU A 177 -7.23 -15.83 3.42
N GLN A 178 -5.92 -16.08 3.31
CA GLN A 178 -5.13 -16.72 4.38
C GLN A 178 -5.12 -15.90 5.70
N ILE A 179 -5.17 -14.57 5.60
CA ILE A 179 -5.18 -13.70 6.78
C ILE A 179 -6.59 -13.36 7.27
N LEU A 180 -7.61 -13.45 6.41
CA LEU A 180 -8.99 -13.08 6.72
C LEU A 180 -9.88 -14.26 7.09
N ILE A 181 -9.55 -15.47 6.64
CA ILE A 181 -10.38 -16.67 6.82
C ILE A 181 -9.59 -17.75 7.55
N GLU A 182 -10.22 -18.35 8.56
CA GLU A 182 -9.77 -19.60 9.17
C GLU A 182 -10.54 -20.76 8.55
N LYS A 183 -9.81 -21.69 7.91
CA LYS A 183 -10.39 -22.91 7.35
C LYS A 183 -10.51 -23.94 8.47
N ILE A 184 -11.72 -24.46 8.67
CA ILE A 184 -12.06 -25.47 9.68
C ILE A 184 -12.07 -26.85 9.05
#